data_AF-A0A5K1K4D5-F1
#
_entry.id   AF-A0A5K1K4D5-F1
#
_cell.length_a   1.000
_cell.length_b   1.000
_cell.length_c   1.000
_cell.angle_alpha   90.00
_cell.angle_beta   90.00
_cell.angle_gamma   90.00
#
_symmetry.space_group_name_H-M   'P 1'
#
loop_
_entity.id
_entity.type
_entity.pdbx_description
1 polymer ?
#
loop_
_entity_poly.entity_id
_entity_poly.type
_entity_poly.pdbx_seq_one_letter_code
_entity_poly.pdbx_strand_id
1 'polypeptide(L)'
;HYKEAYPNAKVIGPEDLLKRKKLEFGLDGEYSAANPDAKFGYEDEIIGCHFTGFANRDIAFLHKPSKTVIAADLLFNNPPHEQYSKSKESPISLLFSGLIPTGLSMRLFIMAKQENKAEMIRDAKTVASWDFDRYIPCHGNVIETGANAAWRSAWRNYLA
;
A
#
# COMPACT_ATOMS: atom_id res chain seq x y z
N HIS A 1 16.50 17.00 5.42
CA HIS A 1 15.96 15.63 5.61
C HIS A 1 14.68 15.68 6.47
N TYR A 2 13.69 14.77 6.32
CA TYR A 2 12.44 14.88 7.12
C TYR A 2 12.68 14.81 8.64
N LYS A 3 13.65 14.02 9.10
CA LYS A 3 14.09 13.97 10.51
C LYS A 3 14.63 15.30 11.05
N GLU A 4 15.13 16.21 10.21
CA GLU A 4 15.53 17.55 10.68
C GLU A 4 14.31 18.39 11.05
N ALA A 5 13.25 18.31 10.24
CA ALA A 5 12.00 19.03 10.49
C ALA A 5 11.15 18.36 11.58
N TYR A 6 11.23 17.03 11.71
CA TYR A 6 10.46 16.23 12.65
C TYR A 6 11.37 15.26 13.43
N PRO A 7 12.20 15.77 14.36
CA PRO A 7 13.21 14.96 15.04
C PRO A 7 12.62 13.82 15.88
N ASN A 8 11.40 14.01 16.40
CA ASN A 8 10.71 13.02 17.23
C ASN A 8 9.80 12.08 16.43
N ALA A 9 9.70 12.22 15.11
CA ALA A 9 8.87 11.34 14.30
C ALA A 9 9.45 9.93 14.29
N LYS A 10 8.64 8.94 14.67
CA LYS A 10 9.01 7.52 14.57
C LYS A 10 8.97 7.05 13.11
N VAL A 11 9.97 6.28 12.70
CA VAL A 11 10.02 5.64 11.38
C VAL A 11 9.61 4.20 11.53
N ILE A 12 8.53 3.82 10.86
CA ILE A 12 8.00 2.47 10.91
C ILE A 12 7.99 1.91 9.50
N GLY A 13 8.45 0.68 9.33
CA GLY A 13 8.53 0.04 8.02
C GLY A 13 8.65 -1.47 8.11
N PRO A 14 8.69 -2.17 6.95
CA PRO A 14 8.91 -3.61 6.94
C PRO A 14 10.36 -3.95 7.32
N GLU A 15 10.55 -5.06 8.03
CA GLU A 15 11.87 -5.57 8.45
C GLU A 15 12.87 -5.74 7.27
N ASP A 16 12.33 -6.01 6.08
CA ASP A 16 13.08 -6.17 4.83
C ASP A 16 13.79 -4.89 4.38
N LEU A 17 13.32 -3.71 4.80
CA LEU A 17 13.87 -2.43 4.37
C LEU A 17 15.34 -2.29 4.78
N LEU A 18 15.68 -2.71 6.00
CA LEU A 18 17.04 -2.66 6.55
C LEU A 18 18.00 -3.64 5.85
N LYS A 19 17.47 -4.75 5.30
CA LYS A 19 18.27 -5.74 4.56
C LYS A 19 18.60 -5.26 3.15
N ARG A 20 17.71 -4.47 2.54
CA ARG A 20 17.82 -4.03 1.13
C ARG A 20 18.56 -2.72 0.97
N LYS A 21 18.53 -1.85 1.98
CA LYS A 21 19.14 -0.52 1.91
C LYS A 21 19.80 -0.17 3.24
N LYS A 22 21.00 0.42 3.15
CA LYS A 22 21.57 1.15 4.27
C LYS A 22 20.77 2.44 4.43
N LEU A 23 19.89 2.47 5.41
CA LEU A 23 19.16 3.68 5.76
C LEU A 23 20.09 4.61 6.54
N GLU A 24 20.03 5.91 6.25
CA GLU A 24 20.73 6.94 7.05
C GLU A 24 20.11 7.09 8.45
N PHE A 25 18.89 6.56 8.63
CA PHE A 25 18.12 6.53 9.87
C PHE A 25 17.66 5.10 10.18
N GLY A 26 17.62 4.72 11.45
CA GLY A 26 17.06 3.43 11.85
C GLY A 26 15.53 3.36 11.72
N LEU A 27 14.97 2.16 11.88
CA LEU A 27 13.55 1.98 12.12
C LEU A 27 13.28 2.05 13.63
N ASP A 28 12.30 2.85 14.02
CA ASP A 28 11.78 2.94 15.38
C ASP A 28 10.72 1.86 15.66
N GLY A 29 10.20 1.22 14.60
CA GLY A 29 9.28 0.09 14.66
C GLY A 29 9.25 -0.72 13.37
N GLU A 30 9.05 -2.03 13.48
CA GLU A 30 9.15 -2.95 12.35
C GLU A 30 7.89 -3.81 12.20
N TYR A 31 7.35 -3.82 10.99
CA TYR A 31 6.43 -4.86 10.55
C TYR A 31 7.23 -6.11 10.18
N SER A 32 7.02 -7.18 10.93
CA SER A 32 7.70 -8.46 10.74
C SER A 32 6.71 -9.60 10.70
N ALA A 33 7.02 -10.63 9.92
CA ALA A 33 6.25 -11.88 9.95
C ALA A 33 6.32 -12.57 11.33
N ALA A 34 7.40 -12.33 12.09
CA ALA A 34 7.61 -12.90 13.42
C ALA A 34 6.77 -12.20 14.51
N ASN A 35 6.32 -10.97 14.26
CA ASN A 35 5.52 -10.19 15.21
C ASN A 35 4.37 -9.46 14.49
N PRO A 36 3.35 -10.20 14.01
CA PRO A 36 2.25 -9.62 13.24
C PRO A 36 1.36 -8.66 14.07
N ASP A 37 1.42 -8.75 15.40
CA ASP A 37 0.58 -7.97 16.33
C ASP A 37 1.30 -6.75 16.92
N ALA A 38 2.47 -6.40 16.39
CA ALA A 38 3.25 -5.24 16.83
C ALA A 38 2.38 -3.97 16.88
N LYS A 39 2.58 -3.18 17.94
CA LYS A 39 1.87 -1.91 18.19
C LYS A 39 2.86 -0.76 18.25
N PHE A 40 2.51 0.35 17.63
CA PHE A 40 3.37 1.51 17.47
C PHE A 40 2.77 2.81 18.00
N GLY A 41 1.51 2.78 18.46
CA GLY A 41 0.82 3.87 19.15
C GLY A 41 -0.25 4.57 18.31
N TYR A 42 -0.56 4.10 17.10
CA TYR A 42 -1.64 4.64 16.26
C TYR A 42 -2.86 3.72 16.18
N GLU A 43 -2.85 2.58 16.87
CA GLU A 43 -3.81 1.49 16.65
C GLU A 43 -5.25 1.79 17.08
N ASP A 44 -5.43 2.85 17.87
CA ASP A 44 -6.73 3.40 18.23
C ASP A 44 -7.52 3.84 16.98
N GLU A 45 -6.84 4.33 15.95
CA GLU A 45 -7.47 4.83 14.72
C GLU A 45 -7.02 4.10 13.46
N ILE A 46 -5.79 3.57 13.44
CA ILE A 46 -5.17 2.98 12.25
C ILE A 46 -4.89 1.50 12.46
N ILE A 47 -5.29 0.63 11.52
CA ILE A 47 -4.87 -0.78 11.50
C ILE A 47 -4.03 -1.05 10.26
N GLY A 48 -3.03 -1.93 10.39
CA GLY A 48 -2.12 -2.29 9.31
C GLY A 48 -2.28 -3.75 8.88
N CYS A 49 -2.02 -4.04 7.61
CA CYS A 49 -1.86 -5.39 7.07
C CYS A 49 -0.56 -5.44 6.27
N HIS A 50 0.42 -6.18 6.77
CA HIS A 50 1.73 -6.35 6.13
C HIS A 50 1.66 -7.50 5.12
N PHE A 51 1.91 -7.19 3.84
CA PHE A 51 1.89 -8.17 2.75
C PHE A 51 3.22 -8.90 2.67
N THR A 52 3.43 -9.87 3.58
CA THR A 52 4.66 -10.67 3.62
C THR A 52 4.84 -11.47 2.33
N GLY A 53 3.77 -11.90 1.67
CA GLY A 53 3.86 -12.67 0.42
C GLY A 53 4.15 -11.84 -0.84
N PHE A 54 4.21 -10.52 -0.73
CA PHE A 54 4.39 -9.59 -1.84
C PHE A 54 5.84 -9.11 -1.92
N ALA A 55 6.45 -9.12 -3.10
CA ALA A 55 7.88 -8.85 -3.27
C ALA A 55 8.36 -7.49 -2.74
N ASN A 56 7.47 -6.48 -2.73
CA ASN A 56 7.77 -5.16 -2.18
C ASN A 56 7.65 -5.09 -0.65
N ARG A 57 7.00 -6.09 0.00
CA ARG A 57 6.71 -6.11 1.43
C ARG A 57 5.90 -4.89 1.90
N ASP A 58 4.97 -4.47 1.05
CA ASP A 58 4.14 -3.31 1.30
C ASP A 58 3.18 -3.55 2.48
N ILE A 59 2.75 -2.46 3.11
CA ILE A 59 1.78 -2.47 4.21
C ILE A 59 0.59 -1.63 3.77
N ALA A 60 -0.62 -2.19 3.89
CA ALA A 60 -1.85 -1.43 3.77
C ALA A 60 -2.27 -0.92 5.15
N PHE A 61 -2.60 0.37 5.24
CA PHE A 61 -3.09 1.00 6.46
C PHE A 61 -4.52 1.46 6.26
N LEU A 62 -5.43 1.07 7.14
CA LEU A 62 -6.79 1.61 7.22
C LEU A 62 -6.85 2.63 8.34
N HIS A 63 -7.16 3.88 8.02
CA HIS A 63 -7.67 4.84 8.98
C HIS A 63 -9.17 4.61 9.17
N LYS A 64 -9.54 3.99 10.30
CA LYS A 64 -10.90 3.52 10.61
C LYS A 64 -11.92 4.69 10.58
N PRO A 65 -11.66 5.85 11.21
CA PRO A 65 -12.66 6.93 11.27
C PRO A 65 -13.06 7.48 9.90
N SER A 66 -12.10 7.63 8.98
CA SER A 66 -12.37 8.16 7.63
C SER A 66 -12.59 7.08 6.58
N LYS A 67 -12.64 5.80 6.97
CA LYS A 67 -12.83 4.67 6.05
C LYS A 67 -11.87 4.72 4.85
N THR A 68 -10.62 5.09 5.11
CA THR A 68 -9.62 5.36 4.07
C THR A 68 -8.46 4.38 4.20
N VAL A 69 -8.18 3.65 3.13
CA VAL A 69 -6.96 2.87 3.01
C VAL A 69 -5.86 3.70 2.37
N ILE A 70 -4.65 3.59 2.91
CA ILE A 70 -3.42 4.13 2.32
C ILE A 70 -2.50 2.93 2.11
N ALA A 71 -2.01 2.76 0.89
CA ALA A 71 -1.05 1.71 0.59
C ALA A 71 -0.13 2.14 -0.55
N ALA A 72 1.04 1.51 -0.59
CA ALA A 72 2.00 1.65 -1.67
C ALA A 72 1.50 0.90 -2.91
N ASP A 73 2.32 -0.01 -3.47
CA ASP A 73 2.10 -0.56 -4.80
C ASP A 73 0.98 -1.64 -4.85
N LEU A 74 0.19 -1.78 -3.79
CA LEU A 74 -0.87 -2.78 -3.69
C LEU A 74 -2.09 -2.46 -4.56
N LEU A 75 -2.32 -1.20 -4.91
CA LEU A 75 -3.36 -0.79 -5.86
C LEU A 75 -3.01 0.57 -6.47
N PHE A 76 -3.02 0.62 -7.80
CA PHE A 76 -2.80 1.84 -8.56
C PHE A 76 -4.13 2.36 -9.09
N ASN A 77 -4.20 3.67 -9.31
CA ASN A 77 -5.37 4.32 -9.91
C ASN A 77 -4.96 5.40 -10.91
N ASN A 78 -4.16 5.00 -11.90
CA ASN A 78 -3.73 5.92 -12.95
C ASN A 78 -4.92 6.43 -13.79
N PRO A 79 -4.79 7.60 -14.43
CA PRO A 79 -3.65 8.51 -14.45
C PRO A 79 -3.46 9.33 -13.15
N PRO A 80 -2.23 9.74 -12.81
CA PRO A 80 -1.88 10.46 -11.58
C PRO A 80 -2.04 11.99 -11.70
N HIS A 81 -3.19 12.48 -12.18
CA HIS A 81 -3.42 13.92 -12.34
C HIS A 81 -3.33 14.70 -11.02
N GLU A 82 -3.93 14.19 -9.95
CA GLU A 82 -3.89 14.80 -8.62
C GLU A 82 -2.48 14.81 -8.05
N GLN A 83 -1.78 13.67 -8.14
CA GLN A 83 -0.40 13.51 -7.68
C GLN A 83 0.57 14.48 -8.39
N TYR A 84 0.33 14.81 -9.66
CA TYR A 84 1.14 15.75 -10.44
C TYR A 84 0.56 17.16 -10.52
N SER A 85 -0.52 17.47 -9.79
CA SER A 85 -1.21 18.76 -9.86
C SER A 85 -0.33 19.98 -9.52
N LYS A 86 0.77 19.77 -8.79
CA LYS A 86 1.77 20.78 -8.42
C LYS A 86 3.11 20.59 -9.13
N SER A 87 3.18 19.71 -10.13
CA SER A 87 4.37 19.43 -10.93
C SER A 87 4.25 20.04 -12.32
N LYS A 88 5.40 20.31 -12.96
CA LYS A 88 5.48 20.63 -14.39
C LYS A 88 5.61 19.38 -15.27
N GLU A 89 5.85 18.22 -14.65
CA GLU A 89 6.00 16.95 -15.33
C GLU A 89 4.64 16.42 -15.80
N SER A 90 4.64 15.72 -16.94
CA SER A 90 3.43 15.07 -17.44
C SER A 90 2.99 13.94 -16.51
N PRO A 91 1.69 13.86 -16.13
CA PRO A 91 1.16 12.72 -15.38
C PRO A 91 1.05 11.46 -16.26
N ILE A 92 1.11 11.59 -17.59
CA ILE A 92 0.85 10.48 -18.51
C ILE A 92 2.13 9.68 -18.71
N SER A 93 2.14 8.45 -18.18
CA SER A 93 3.14 7.43 -18.52
C SER A 93 2.53 6.40 -19.46
N LEU A 94 3.14 6.19 -20.63
CA LEU A 94 2.69 5.15 -21.57
C LEU A 94 2.91 3.73 -21.02
N LEU A 95 3.92 3.54 -20.17
CA LEU A 95 4.27 2.24 -19.60
C LEU A 95 3.33 1.83 -18.45
N PHE A 96 2.84 2.82 -17.69
CA PHE A 96 2.08 2.58 -16.45
C PHE A 96 0.60 2.97 -16.53
N SER A 97 0.15 3.57 -17.62
CA SER A 97 -1.23 4.04 -17.78
C SER A 97 -2.29 2.94 -17.65
N GLY A 98 -1.96 1.68 -17.97
CA GLY A 98 -2.86 0.55 -17.76
C GLY A 98 -3.00 0.08 -16.30
N LEU A 99 -2.13 0.55 -15.39
CA LEU A 99 -2.18 0.19 -13.96
C LEU A 99 -3.34 0.94 -13.28
N ILE A 100 -4.54 0.42 -13.52
CA ILE A 100 -5.81 0.87 -12.96
C ILE A 100 -6.52 -0.32 -12.32
N PRO A 101 -7.49 -0.12 -11.40
CA PRO A 101 -8.07 -1.21 -10.62
C PRO A 101 -8.72 -2.34 -11.43
N THR A 102 -9.26 -2.02 -12.60
CA THR A 102 -9.91 -2.98 -13.52
C THR A 102 -8.98 -3.47 -14.63
N GLY A 103 -7.76 -2.93 -14.71
CA GLY A 103 -6.81 -3.18 -15.78
C GLY A 103 -6.15 -4.56 -15.69
N LEU A 104 -5.97 -5.22 -16.84
CA LEU A 104 -5.22 -6.47 -16.91
C LEU A 104 -3.77 -6.27 -16.45
N SER A 105 -3.13 -5.15 -16.79
CA SER A 105 -1.74 -4.90 -16.37
C SER A 105 -1.60 -4.73 -14.86
N MET A 106 -2.60 -4.17 -14.15
CA MET A 106 -2.61 -4.15 -12.69
C MET A 106 -2.62 -5.57 -12.12
N ARG A 107 -3.46 -6.45 -12.67
CA ARG A 107 -3.52 -7.85 -12.27
C ARG A 107 -2.21 -8.59 -12.55
N LEU A 108 -1.60 -8.36 -13.71
CA LEU A 108 -0.31 -8.95 -14.08
C LEU A 108 0.83 -8.42 -13.20
N PHE A 109 0.79 -7.14 -12.83
CA PHE A 109 1.73 -6.54 -11.89
C PHE A 109 1.67 -7.22 -10.52
N ILE A 110 0.48 -7.39 -9.95
CA ILE A 110 0.29 -8.09 -8.67
C ILE A 110 0.82 -9.53 -8.77
N MET A 111 0.48 -10.25 -9.84
CA MET A 111 0.96 -11.61 -10.07
C MET A 111 2.48 -11.69 -10.20
N ALA A 112 3.11 -10.75 -10.88
CA ALA A 112 4.57 -10.70 -11.05
C ALA A 112 5.32 -10.42 -9.73
N LYS A 113 4.62 -9.87 -8.73
CA LYS A 113 5.13 -9.58 -7.38
C LYS A 113 4.81 -10.67 -6.37
N GLN A 114 4.25 -11.80 -6.80
CA GLN A 114 3.91 -12.91 -5.91
C GLN A 114 5.14 -13.73 -5.53
N GLU A 115 5.54 -13.64 -4.26
CA GLU A 115 6.53 -14.54 -3.68
C GLU A 115 5.87 -15.69 -2.91
N ASN A 116 4.76 -15.43 -2.22
CA ASN A 116 3.97 -16.45 -1.54
C ASN A 116 2.46 -16.24 -1.77
N LYS A 117 1.86 -17.16 -2.53
CA LYS A 117 0.42 -17.09 -2.87
C LYS A 117 -0.49 -17.21 -1.64
N ALA A 118 -0.18 -18.09 -0.69
CA ALA A 118 -1.03 -18.31 0.47
C ALA A 118 -1.10 -17.07 1.37
N GLU A 119 0.04 -16.41 1.58
CA GLU A 119 0.13 -15.15 2.32
C GLU A 119 -0.59 -14.02 1.57
N MET A 120 -0.40 -13.88 0.26
CA MET A 120 -1.14 -12.88 -0.53
C MET A 120 -2.66 -13.09 -0.49
N ILE A 121 -3.14 -14.34 -0.49
CA ILE A 121 -4.57 -14.64 -0.32
C ILE A 121 -5.05 -14.17 1.05
N ARG A 122 -4.33 -14.52 2.13
CA ARG A 122 -4.65 -14.08 3.49
C ARG A 122 -4.75 -12.55 3.55
N ASP A 123 -3.72 -11.86 3.09
CA ASP A 123 -3.59 -10.40 3.24
C ASP A 123 -4.59 -9.65 2.36
N ALA A 124 -4.80 -10.11 1.11
CA ALA A 124 -5.83 -9.54 0.24
C ALA A 124 -7.24 -9.69 0.82
N LYS A 125 -7.54 -10.84 1.45
CA LYS A 125 -8.81 -11.08 2.15
C LYS A 125 -8.96 -10.22 3.39
N THR A 126 -7.88 -10.03 4.17
CA THR A 126 -7.87 -9.13 5.32
C THR A 126 -8.24 -7.72 4.90
N VAL A 127 -7.53 -7.13 3.93
CA VAL A 127 -7.86 -5.77 3.44
C VAL A 127 -9.28 -5.71 2.88
N ALA A 128 -9.70 -6.70 2.09
CA ALA A 128 -11.04 -6.72 1.49
C ALA A 128 -12.18 -6.82 2.53
N SER A 129 -11.89 -7.30 3.74
CA SER A 129 -12.86 -7.42 4.85
C SER A 129 -13.04 -6.13 5.66
N TRP A 130 -12.15 -5.16 5.49
CA TRP A 130 -12.27 -3.86 6.14
C TRP A 130 -13.43 -3.03 5.58
N ASP A 131 -14.02 -2.20 6.43
CA ASP A 131 -15.04 -1.20 6.07
C ASP A 131 -14.34 0.09 5.58
N PHE A 132 -14.04 0.14 4.28
CA PHE A 132 -13.43 1.30 3.63
C PHE A 132 -14.12 1.65 2.32
N ASP A 133 -14.16 2.94 2.02
CA ASP A 133 -14.75 3.46 0.77
C ASP A 133 -13.75 4.30 -0.04
N ARG A 134 -12.72 4.82 0.63
CA ARG A 134 -11.67 5.67 0.04
C ARG A 134 -10.32 4.96 0.02
N TYR A 135 -9.51 5.22 -1.02
CA TYR A 135 -8.16 4.69 -1.14
C TYR A 135 -7.19 5.73 -1.69
N ILE A 136 -6.08 5.95 -0.98
CA ILE A 136 -4.98 6.83 -1.38
C ILE A 136 -3.82 5.96 -1.90
N PRO A 137 -3.58 5.92 -3.22
CA PRO A 137 -2.45 5.17 -3.79
C PRO A 137 -1.14 5.96 -3.71
N CYS A 138 0.01 5.27 -3.81
CA CYS A 138 1.30 5.90 -4.14
C CYS A 138 1.39 6.33 -5.62
N HIS A 139 0.57 5.72 -6.47
CA HIS A 139 0.53 5.92 -7.91
C HIS A 139 -0.91 6.07 -8.42
N GLY A 140 -1.27 7.28 -8.83
CA GLY A 140 -2.58 7.56 -9.41
C GLY A 140 -3.35 8.64 -8.66
N ASN A 141 -4.61 8.80 -9.03
CA ASN A 141 -5.55 9.67 -8.32
C ASN A 141 -6.12 8.96 -7.10
N VAL A 142 -6.56 9.71 -6.10
CA VAL A 142 -7.34 9.14 -5.00
C VAL A 142 -8.62 8.49 -5.55
N ILE A 143 -8.96 7.31 -5.02
CA ILE A 143 -10.29 6.71 -5.21
C ILE A 143 -11.14 7.22 -4.05
N GLU A 144 -11.98 8.23 -4.30
CA GLU A 144 -12.78 8.87 -3.25
C GLU A 144 -13.91 7.97 -2.72
N THR A 145 -14.50 7.15 -3.59
CA THR A 145 -15.60 6.22 -3.27
C THR A 145 -15.48 4.91 -4.04
N GLY A 146 -16.05 3.82 -3.52
CA GLY A 146 -16.05 2.51 -4.16
C GLY A 146 -14.71 1.78 -4.10
N ALA A 147 -13.79 2.20 -3.23
CA ALA A 147 -12.44 1.67 -3.20
C ALA A 147 -12.36 0.18 -2.86
N ASN A 148 -13.26 -0.35 -2.03
CA ASN A 148 -13.28 -1.79 -1.74
C ASN A 148 -13.62 -2.62 -3.00
N ALA A 149 -14.51 -2.13 -3.86
CA ALA A 149 -14.80 -2.77 -5.15
C ALA A 149 -13.59 -2.69 -6.10
N ALA A 150 -12.90 -1.56 -6.14
CA ALA A 150 -11.66 -1.38 -6.90
C ALA A 150 -10.57 -2.37 -6.44
N TRP A 151 -10.37 -2.51 -5.13
CA TRP A 151 -9.47 -3.51 -4.54
C TRP A 151 -9.84 -4.93 -4.98
N ARG A 152 -11.12 -5.31 -4.85
CA ARG A 152 -11.61 -6.64 -5.23
C ARG A 152 -11.41 -6.94 -6.71
N SER A 153 -11.53 -5.93 -7.57
CA SER A 153 -11.25 -6.07 -8.99
C SER A 153 -9.77 -6.39 -9.27
N ALA A 154 -8.86 -5.60 -8.69
CA ALA A 154 -7.42 -5.78 -8.90
C ALA A 154 -6.91 -7.10 -8.31
N TRP A 155 -7.40 -7.46 -7.11
CA TRP A 155 -6.95 -8.64 -6.35
C TRP A 155 -7.78 -9.90 -6.60
N ARG A 156 -8.65 -9.92 -7.62
CA ARG A 156 -9.60 -11.03 -7.85
C ARG A 156 -8.97 -12.42 -7.91
N ASN A 157 -7.74 -12.56 -8.39
CA ASN A 157 -7.03 -13.85 -8.47
C ASN A 157 -6.66 -14.43 -7.09
N TYR A 158 -6.71 -13.60 -6.03
CA TYR A 158 -6.41 -13.95 -4.64
C TYR A 158 -7.65 -13.96 -3.74
N LEU A 159 -8.79 -13.51 -4.28
CA LEU A 159 -10.07 -13.41 -3.57
C LEU A 159 -11.12 -14.41 -4.06
N ALA A 160 -10.89 -15.03 -5.22
CA ALA A 160 -11.71 -16.10 -5.77
C ALA A 160 -11.58 -17.41 -4.98
#